data_AF-A0A2N3HV91-F1
#
_entry.id   AF-A0A2N3HV91-F1
#
_cell.length_a   1.000
_cell.length_b   1.000
_cell.length_c   1.000
_cell.angle_alpha   90.00
_cell.angle_beta   90.00
_cell.angle_gamma   90.00
#
_symmetry.space_group_name_H-M   'P 1'
#
loop_
_entity.id
_entity.type
_entity.pdbx_description
1 polymer ?
#
loop_
_entity_poly.entity_id
_entity_poly.type
_entity_poly.pdbx_seq_one_letter_code
_entity_poly.pdbx_strand_id
1 'polypeptide(L)'
;MMNCLKCQTQNEGNANFCKLCGTNLQTNLKPKREDEIKDSLLLIFIIIGFVSVLVSIVMPRLGSSWLGESVVYIQRLFWFISSLSFLLIPFAITNKNIKTIGLIFSVVSVLYWIYLNIQTF
;
A
#
# COMPACT_ATOMS: atom_id res chain seq x y z
N MET A 1 24.30 -22.34 16.75
CA MET A 1 25.44 -21.38 16.76
C MET A 1 25.45 -20.67 15.41
N MET A 2 25.81 -19.39 15.37
CA MET A 2 25.93 -18.63 14.11
C MET A 2 27.26 -17.87 14.06
N ASN A 3 27.80 -17.64 12.87
CA ASN A 3 29.02 -16.85 12.71
C ASN A 3 28.66 -15.40 12.37
N CYS A 4 29.38 -14.45 12.96
CA CYS A 4 29.23 -13.05 12.62
C CYS A 4 29.74 -12.78 11.20
N LEU A 5 28.94 -12.13 10.35
CA LEU A 5 29.33 -11.82 8.96
C LEU A 5 30.50 -10.82 8.86
N LYS A 6 30.75 -10.01 9.91
CA LYS A 6 31.79 -8.98 9.89
C LYS A 6 33.16 -9.49 10.35
N CYS A 7 33.19 -10.33 11.39
CA CYS A 7 34.43 -10.78 12.04
C CYS A 7 34.56 -12.30 12.13
N GLN A 8 33.62 -13.04 11.54
CA GLN A 8 33.53 -14.51 11.53
C GLN A 8 33.54 -15.21 12.89
N THR A 9 33.41 -14.44 13.98
CA THR A 9 33.35 -14.98 15.33
C THR A 9 32.09 -15.80 15.53
N GLN A 10 32.23 -16.98 16.13
CA GLN A 10 31.13 -17.86 16.50
C GLN A 10 30.38 -17.31 17.71
N ASN A 11 29.07 -17.12 17.55
CA ASN A 11 28.14 -16.66 18.58
C ASN A 11 27.06 -17.70 18.84
N GLU A 12 26.40 -17.55 19.99
CA GLU A 12 25.21 -18.33 20.33
C GLU A 12 24.10 -18.10 19.28
N GLY A 13 23.25 -19.10 19.06
CA GLY A 13 22.23 -19.04 18.00
C GLY A 13 21.18 -17.95 18.22
N ASN A 14 21.07 -17.44 19.43
CA ASN A 14 20.13 -16.46 19.95
C ASN A 14 20.81 -15.12 20.34
N ALA A 15 22.10 -14.93 20.02
CA ALA A 15 22.80 -13.69 20.33
C ALA A 15 22.33 -12.54 19.41
N ASN A 16 21.92 -11.41 19.99
CA ASN A 16 21.47 -10.24 19.23
C ASN A 16 22.64 -9.44 18.62
N PHE A 17 23.78 -9.48 19.30
CA PHE A 17 25.00 -8.78 18.92
C PHE A 17 26.18 -9.74 18.97
N CYS A 18 27.17 -9.49 18.10
CA CYS A 18 28.40 -10.25 18.13
C CYS A 18 29.22 -9.92 19.39
N LYS A 19 29.65 -10.97 20.10
CA LYS A 19 30.46 -10.85 21.33
C LYS A 19 31.80 -10.13 21.14
N LEU A 20 32.34 -10.10 19.91
CA LEU A 20 33.64 -9.51 19.62
C LEU A 20 33.52 -8.10 19.02
N CYS A 21 32.73 -7.94 17.97
CA CYS A 21 32.69 -6.69 17.19
C CYS A 21 31.43 -5.83 17.42
N GLY A 22 30.52 -6.27 18.30
CA GLY A 22 29.28 -5.55 18.62
C GLY A 22 28.28 -5.42 17.47
N THR A 23 28.54 -6.05 16.31
CA THR A 23 27.64 -5.95 15.15
C THR A 23 26.35 -6.71 15.40
N ASN A 24 25.21 -6.11 15.06
CA ASN A 24 23.88 -6.70 15.21
C ASN A 24 23.73 -7.92 14.27
N LEU A 25 23.51 -9.09 14.87
CA LEU A 25 23.40 -10.37 14.16
C LEU A 25 21.98 -10.64 13.62
N GLN A 26 20.96 -9.92 14.12
CA GLN A 26 19.57 -10.06 13.70
C GLN A 26 19.25 -9.34 12.38
N THR A 27 20.17 -8.52 11.87
CA THR A 27 19.96 -7.69 10.66
C THR A 27 19.69 -8.51 9.39
N ASN A 28 19.99 -9.81 9.37
CA ASN A 28 19.79 -10.68 8.20
C ASN A 28 18.61 -11.66 8.31
N LEU A 29 17.82 -11.61 9.40
CA LEU A 29 16.73 -12.57 9.62
C LEU A 29 15.35 -12.08 9.16
N LYS A 30 15.19 -10.81 8.80
CA LYS A 30 13.97 -10.36 8.12
C LYS A 30 14.08 -10.64 6.62
N PRO A 31 13.12 -11.35 6.00
CA PRO A 31 13.11 -11.53 4.56
C PRO A 31 12.89 -10.15 3.90
N LYS A 32 13.99 -9.55 3.44
CA LYS A 32 14.04 -8.23 2.78
C LYS A 32 12.95 -8.05 1.71
N ARG A 33 12.59 -9.13 1.00
CA ARG A 33 11.58 -9.14 -0.07
C ARG A 33 10.16 -8.82 0.40
N GLU A 34 9.77 -9.18 1.62
CA GLU A 34 8.40 -8.94 2.09
C GLU A 34 8.16 -7.46 2.39
N ASP A 35 9.14 -6.80 2.99
CA ASP A 35 9.09 -5.36 3.28
C ASP A 35 9.13 -4.55 1.97
N GLU A 36 9.94 -4.96 0.98
CA GLU A 36 9.98 -4.35 -0.36
C GLU A 36 8.62 -4.40 -1.09
N ILE A 37 7.88 -5.50 -0.97
CA ILE A 37 6.55 -5.64 -1.61
C ILE A 37 5.53 -4.72 -0.93
N LYS A 38 5.57 -4.59 0.40
CA LYS A 38 4.66 -3.73 1.17
C LYS A 38 4.91 -2.26 0.88
N ASP A 39 6.16 -1.85 0.82
CA ASP A 39 6.56 -0.48 0.50
C ASP A 39 6.13 -0.12 -0.94
N SER A 40 6.27 -1.06 -1.87
CA SER A 40 5.80 -0.90 -3.25
C SER A 40 4.27 -0.79 -3.33
N LEU A 41 3.52 -1.61 -2.58
CA LEU A 41 2.04 -1.53 -2.51
C LEU A 41 1.57 -0.16 -1.99
N LEU A 42 2.21 0.35 -0.94
CA LEU A 42 1.90 1.67 -0.38
C LEU A 42 2.26 2.80 -1.34
N LEU A 43 3.40 2.68 -2.03
CA LEU A 43 3.81 3.65 -3.05
C LEU A 43 2.80 3.70 -4.20
N ILE A 44 2.34 2.54 -4.68
CA ILE A 44 1.30 2.45 -5.73
C ILE A 44 0.01 3.11 -5.25
N PHE A 45 -0.43 2.84 -4.01
CA PHE A 45 -1.61 3.49 -3.44
C PHE A 45 -1.49 5.02 -3.41
N ILE A 46 -0.33 5.54 -2.97
CA ILE A 46 -0.07 6.99 -2.92
C ILE A 46 -0.11 7.60 -4.33
N ILE A 47 0.51 6.94 -5.32
CA ILE A 47 0.52 7.39 -6.71
C ILE A 47 -0.90 7.43 -7.27
N ILE A 48 -1.69 6.37 -7.07
CA ILE A 48 -3.09 6.32 -7.52
C ILE A 48 -3.88 7.47 -6.89
N GLY A 49 -3.77 7.66 -5.57
CA GLY A 49 -4.45 8.75 -4.86
C GLY A 49 -4.05 10.13 -5.40
N PHE A 50 -2.76 10.36 -5.62
CA PHE A 50 -2.25 11.61 -6.19
C PHE A 50 -2.80 11.88 -7.60
N VAL A 51 -2.76 10.87 -8.48
CA VAL A 51 -3.32 10.97 -9.84
C VAL A 51 -4.82 11.25 -9.80
N SER A 52 -5.58 10.56 -8.95
CA SER A 52 -7.02 10.78 -8.81
C SER A 52 -7.36 12.20 -8.33
N VAL A 53 -6.55 12.78 -7.44
CA VAL A 53 -6.68 14.19 -7.02
C VAL A 53 -6.40 15.14 -8.18
N LEU A 54 -5.32 14.90 -8.95
CA LEU A 54 -5.01 15.71 -10.12
C LEU A 54 -6.13 15.66 -11.17
N VAL A 55 -6.65 14.47 -11.49
CA VAL A 55 -7.77 14.31 -12.41
C VAL A 55 -8.99 15.09 -11.92
N SER A 56 -9.30 15.04 -10.62
CA SER A 56 -10.44 15.77 -10.04
C SER A 56 -10.29 17.29 -10.11
N ILE A 57 -9.07 17.81 -10.11
CA ILE A 57 -8.78 19.25 -10.25
C ILE A 57 -8.78 19.69 -11.72
N VAL A 58 -8.21 18.86 -12.59
CA VAL A 58 -7.97 19.18 -14.00
C VAL A 58 -9.24 19.00 -14.85
N MET A 59 -10.01 17.94 -14.61
CA MET A 59 -11.20 17.61 -15.41
C MET A 59 -12.27 18.71 -15.41
N PRO A 60 -12.64 19.34 -14.28
CA PRO A 60 -13.59 20.45 -14.28
C PRO A 60 -13.08 21.69 -15.03
N ARG A 61 -11.75 21.87 -15.12
CA ARG A 61 -11.12 23.04 -15.76
C ARG A 61 -10.92 22.92 -17.26
N LEU A 62 -10.97 21.70 -17.81
CA LEU A 62 -10.78 21.45 -19.24
C LEU A 62 -11.96 21.89 -20.11
N GLY A 63 -13.08 22.34 -19.52
CA GLY A 63 -14.24 22.86 -20.24
C GLY A 63 -15.04 21.75 -20.93
N SER A 64 -16.36 21.79 -20.79
CA SER A 64 -17.29 20.82 -21.38
C SER A 64 -17.22 20.72 -22.91
N SER A 65 -16.58 21.69 -23.57
CA SER A 65 -16.45 21.78 -25.03
C SER A 65 -15.45 20.79 -25.65
N TRP A 66 -14.48 20.28 -24.90
CA TRP A 66 -13.39 19.47 -25.49
C TRP A 66 -13.63 17.96 -25.42
N LEU A 67 -14.42 17.47 -24.45
CA LEU A 67 -14.53 16.03 -24.17
C LEU A 67 -15.97 15.51 -23.90
N GLY A 68 -17.00 16.37 -23.98
CA GLY A 68 -18.42 15.96 -23.94
C GLY A 68 -18.81 15.06 -22.76
N GLU A 69 -19.84 14.23 -22.94
CA GLU A 69 -20.30 13.25 -21.93
C GLU A 69 -19.24 12.20 -21.57
N SER A 70 -18.22 12.01 -22.42
CA SER A 70 -17.13 11.05 -22.20
C SER A 70 -16.27 11.38 -20.97
N VAL A 71 -16.17 12.65 -20.57
CA VAL A 71 -15.46 13.08 -19.34
C VAL A 71 -16.05 12.41 -18.11
N VAL A 72 -17.38 12.29 -18.05
CA VAL A 72 -18.09 11.75 -16.89
C VAL A 72 -17.76 10.27 -16.72
N TYR A 73 -17.69 9.51 -17.81
CA TYR A 73 -17.30 8.09 -17.77
C TYR A 73 -15.85 7.90 -17.35
N ILE A 74 -14.93 8.72 -17.87
CA ILE A 74 -13.51 8.67 -17.50
C ILE A 74 -13.34 9.02 -16.02
N GLN A 75 -14.00 10.09 -15.55
CA GLN A 75 -13.95 10.48 -14.15
C GLN A 75 -14.52 9.39 -13.23
N ARG A 76 -15.63 8.75 -13.61
CA ARG A 76 -16.19 7.59 -12.88
C ARG A 76 -15.24 6.42 -12.83
N LEU A 77 -14.55 6.11 -13.94
CA LEU A 77 -13.54 5.05 -13.99
C LEU A 77 -12.39 5.34 -13.02
N PHE A 78 -11.83 6.55 -13.07
CA PHE A 78 -10.75 6.97 -12.16
C PHE A 78 -11.16 6.92 -10.70
N TRP A 79 -12.40 7.32 -10.40
CA TRP A 79 -12.96 7.21 -9.06
C TRP A 79 -13.10 5.74 -8.61
N PHE A 80 -13.57 4.85 -9.49
CA PHE A 80 -13.68 3.42 -9.17
C PHE A 80 -12.31 2.78 -8.90
N ILE A 81 -11.31 3.09 -9.73
CA ILE A 81 -9.92 2.63 -9.54
C ILE A 81 -9.36 3.13 -8.20
N SER A 82 -9.61 4.40 -7.87
CA SER A 82 -9.18 4.98 -6.59
C SER A 82 -9.86 4.29 -5.41
N SER A 83 -11.17 4.06 -5.47
CA SER A 83 -11.92 3.34 -4.44
C SER A 83 -11.38 1.91 -4.25
N LEU A 84 -11.09 1.20 -5.33
CA LEU A 84 -10.53 -0.16 -5.25
C LEU A 84 -9.12 -0.18 -4.65
N SER A 85 -8.34 0.89 -4.85
CA SER A 85 -6.98 1.00 -4.32
C SER A 85 -6.90 0.98 -2.79
N PHE A 86 -7.99 1.31 -2.07
CA PHE A 86 -8.05 1.20 -0.61
C PHE A 86 -7.83 -0.23 -0.10
N LEU A 87 -8.09 -1.25 -0.93
CA LEU A 87 -7.78 -2.64 -0.60
C LEU A 87 -6.28 -2.89 -0.46
N LEU A 88 -5.42 -2.08 -1.07
CA LEU A 88 -3.96 -2.23 -1.00
C LEU A 88 -3.42 -1.96 0.41
N ILE A 89 -4.08 -1.09 1.18
CA ILE A 89 -3.68 -0.70 2.54
C ILE A 89 -3.61 -1.93 3.48
N PRO A 90 -4.68 -2.72 3.67
CA PRO A 90 -4.60 -3.90 4.53
C PRO A 90 -3.63 -4.97 4.02
N PHE A 91 -3.37 -5.05 2.71
CA PHE A 91 -2.34 -5.96 2.19
C PHE A 91 -0.91 -5.56 2.60
N ALA A 92 -0.66 -4.27 2.82
CA ALA A 92 0.63 -3.78 3.32
C ALA A 92 0.86 -4.05 4.81
N ILE A 93 -0.19 -4.37 5.59
CA ILE A 93 -0.09 -4.56 7.04
C ILE A 93 0.46 -5.96 7.38
N THR A 94 1.53 -6.00 8.17
CA THR A 94 2.17 -7.26 8.60
C THR A 94 1.37 -8.01 9.66
N ASN A 95 0.69 -7.30 10.56
CA ASN A 95 -0.05 -7.91 11.66
C ASN A 95 -1.36 -8.54 11.16
N LYS A 96 -1.50 -9.87 11.32
CA LYS A 96 -2.65 -10.65 10.83
C LYS A 96 -4.00 -10.16 11.35
N ASN A 97 -4.09 -9.75 12.62
CA ASN A 97 -5.35 -9.28 13.21
C ASN A 97 -5.75 -7.92 12.63
N ILE A 98 -4.81 -6.99 12.55
CA ILE A 98 -5.04 -5.64 12.01
C ILE A 98 -5.31 -5.71 10.51
N LYS A 99 -4.62 -6.61 9.77
CA LYS A 99 -4.84 -6.87 8.35
C LYS A 99 -6.29 -7.29 8.05
N THR A 100 -6.83 -8.24 8.82
CA THR A 100 -8.21 -8.69 8.64
C THR A 100 -9.21 -7.58 8.93
N ILE A 101 -9.03 -6.83 10.02
CA ILE A 101 -9.89 -5.70 10.37
C ILE A 101 -9.85 -4.62 9.27
N GLY A 102 -8.65 -4.26 8.83
CA GLY A 102 -8.45 -3.29 7.75
C GLY A 102 -9.10 -3.75 6.44
N LEU A 103 -9.03 -5.03 6.11
CA LEU A 103 -9.67 -5.59 4.92
C LEU A 103 -11.20 -5.46 4.99
N ILE A 104 -11.80 -5.82 6.12
CA ILE A 104 -13.25 -5.69 6.33
C ILE A 104 -13.67 -4.23 6.17
N PHE A 105 -12.98 -3.30 6.82
CA PHE A 105 -13.30 -1.89 6.75
C PHE A 105 -13.17 -1.32 5.33
N SER A 106 -12.13 -1.74 4.60
CA SER A 106 -11.89 -1.34 3.21
C SER A 106 -13.00 -1.84 2.29
N VAL A 107 -13.40 -3.11 2.43
CA VAL A 107 -14.48 -3.71 1.64
C VAL A 107 -15.81 -3.02 1.92
N VAL A 108 -16.16 -2.81 3.19
CA VAL A 108 -17.39 -2.11 3.57
C VAL A 108 -17.41 -0.68 3.01
N SER A 109 -16.29 0.03 3.09
CA SER A 109 -16.17 1.38 2.53
C SER A 109 -16.39 1.37 1.01
N VAL A 110 -15.74 0.46 0.27
CA VAL A 110 -15.91 0.34 -1.19
C VAL A 110 -17.36 0.02 -1.56
N LEU A 111 -17.99 -0.93 -0.85
CA LEU A 111 -19.40 -1.28 -1.08
C LEU A 111 -20.34 -0.11 -0.80
N TYR A 112 -20.11 0.62 0.30
CA TYR A 112 -20.90 1.81 0.63
C TYR A 112 -20.78 2.89 -0.45
N TRP A 113 -19.57 3.13 -0.94
CA TRP A 113 -19.31 4.06 -2.03
C TRP A 113 -19.99 3.64 -3.33
N ILE A 114 -19.95 2.35 -3.69
CA ILE A 114 -20.67 1.80 -4.85
C ILE A 114 -22.17 2.03 -4.69
N TYR A 115 -22.73 1.72 -3.52
CA TYR A 115 -24.15 1.93 -3.22
C TYR A 115 -24.59 3.38 -3.43
N LEU A 116 -23.83 4.33 -2.87
CA LEU A 116 -24.11 5.76 -3.04
C LEU A 116 -24.10 6.17 -4.53
N ASN A 117 -23.14 5.67 -5.31
CA ASN A 117 -23.03 6.02 -6.72
C ASN A 117 -24.12 5.39 -7.58
N ILE A 118 -24.61 4.19 -7.22
CA ILE A 118 -25.76 3.54 -7.88
C ILE A 118 -27.06 4.32 -7.61
N GLN A 119 -27.26 4.83 -6.41
CA GLN A 119 -28.49 5.55 -6.05
C GLN A 119 -28.60 6.96 -6.64
N THR A 120 -27.47 7.55 -7.05
CA THR A 120 -27.41 8.80 -7.82
C THR A 120 -27.64 8.63 -9.33
N PHE A 121 -28.06 7.44 -9.80
CA PHE A 121 -28.56 7.23 -11.17
C PHE A 121 -30.04 7.52 -11.30
#